data_AF-A0A316QDE2-F1
#
_entry.id   AF-A0A316QDE2-F1
#
_cell.length_a   1.000
_cell.length_b   1.000
_cell.length_c   1.000
_cell.angle_alpha   90.00
_cell.angle_beta   90.00
_cell.angle_gamma   90.00
#
_symmetry.space_group_name_H-M   'P 1'
#
loop_
_entity.id
_entity.type
_entity.pdbx_description
1 polymer ?
#
loop_
_entity_poly.entity_id
_entity_poly.type
_entity_poly.pdbx_seq_one_letter_code
_entity_poly.pdbx_strand_id
1 'polypeptide(L)' 'MQNRRDELGVTQKMVADMVGIAQGTYSNIEKGKKAPSVKLAKKLADILGVTWTAFYE' A
#
# COMPACT_ATOMS: atom_id res chain seq x y z
N MET A 1 -5.35 2.84 5.07
CA MET A 1 -5.02 2.40 3.68
C MET A 1 -6.21 1.88 2.90
N GLN A 2 -7.02 0.97 3.47
CA GLN A 2 -8.17 0.39 2.75
C GLN A 2 -9.16 1.43 2.22
N ASN A 3 -9.59 2.40 3.04
CA ASN A 3 -10.50 3.46 2.59
C ASN A 3 -9.94 4.25 1.41
N ARG A 4 -8.64 4.57 1.44
CA ARG A 4 -7.98 5.31 0.37
C ARG A 4 -7.92 4.51 -0.92
N ARG A 5 -7.66 3.20 -0.82
CA ARG A 5 -7.70 2.28 -1.96
C ARG A 5 -9.10 2.24 -2.59
N ASP A 6 -10.14 2.21 -1.77
CA ASP A 6 -11.54 2.19 -2.21
C ASP A 6 -11.95 3.51 -2.90
N GLU A 7 -11.51 4.67 -2.38
CA GLU A 7 -11.68 5.97 -3.04
C GLU A 7 -11.06 6.04 -4.44
N LEU A 8 -9.94 5.32 -4.64
CA LEU A 8 -9.24 5.25 -5.91
C LEU A 8 -9.80 4.17 -6.85
N GLY A 9 -10.76 3.36 -6.41
CA GLY A 9 -11.36 2.28 -7.21
C GLY A 9 -10.39 1.18 -7.63
N VAL A 10 -9.24 1.05 -6.96
CA VAL A 10 -8.21 0.04 -7.29
C VAL A 10 -8.33 -1.17 -6.36
N THR A 11 -8.01 -2.37 -6.83
CA THR A 11 -8.01 -3.56 -5.97
C THR A 11 -6.67 -3.76 -5.25
N GLN A 12 -6.65 -4.55 -4.18
CA GLN A 12 -5.39 -4.93 -3.52
C GLN A 12 -4.41 -5.62 -4.48
N LYS A 13 -4.93 -6.41 -5.42
CA LYS A 13 -4.13 -7.07 -6.44
C LYS A 13 -3.49 -6.06 -7.39
N MET A 14 -4.26 -5.07 -7.86
CA MET A 14 -3.73 -4.02 -8.74
C MET A 14 -2.59 -3.23 -8.08
N VAL A 15 -2.77 -2.79 -6.82
CA VAL A 15 -1.72 -2.05 -6.10
C VAL A 15 -0.48 -2.91 -5.90
N ALA A 16 -0.66 -4.19 -5.54
CA ALA A 16 0.45 -5.12 -5.36
C ALA A 16 1.21 -5.37 -6.68
N ASP A 17 0.49 -5.55 -7.79
CA ASP A 17 1.05 -5.74 -9.13
C ASP A 17 1.82 -4.48 -9.57
N MET A 18 1.31 -3.27 -9.30
CA MET A 18 1.98 -1.99 -9.63
C MET A 18 3.33 -1.81 -8.92
N VAL A 19 3.50 -2.34 -7.71
CA VAL A 19 4.76 -2.22 -6.96
C VAL A 19 5.60 -3.50 -6.98
N GLY A 20 5.14 -4.54 -7.67
CA GLY A 20 5.84 -5.81 -7.83
C GLY A 20 5.93 -6.65 -6.56
N ILE A 21 4.86 -6.70 -5.75
CA ILE A 21 4.79 -7.53 -4.54
C ILE A 21 3.60 -8.48 -4.61
N ALA A 22 3.60 -9.53 -3.78
CA ALA A 22 2.44 -10.40 -3.65
C ALA A 22 1.25 -9.65 -3.02
N GLN A 23 0.02 -9.92 -3.48
CA GLN A 23 -1.21 -9.31 -2.94
C GLN A 23 -1.37 -9.54 -1.42
N GLY A 24 -0.97 -10.72 -0.91
CA GLY A 24 -0.93 -10.98 0.53
C GLY A 24 0.06 -10.09 1.30
N THR A 25 1.17 -9.70 0.67
CA THR A 25 2.12 -8.74 1.27
C THR A 25 1.47 -7.37 1.41
N TYR A 26 0.80 -6.89 0.35
CA TYR A 26 0.05 -5.64 0.42
C TYR A 26 -1.09 -5.70 1.43
N SER A 27 -1.83 -6.81 1.51
CA SER A 27 -2.90 -7.00 2.51
C SER A 27 -2.37 -6.93 3.95
N ASN A 28 -1.19 -7.49 4.21
CA ASN A 28 -0.55 -7.39 5.53
C ASN A 28 -0.08 -5.96 5.84
N ILE A 29 0.36 -5.20 4.83
CA ILE A 29 0.70 -3.78 4.97
C ILE A 29 -0.55 -2.96 5.29
N GLU A 30 -1.65 -3.14 4.54
CA GLU A 30 -2.90 -2.41 4.79
C GLU A 30 -3.48 -2.66 6.18
N LYS A 31 -3.26 -3.87 6.73
CA LYS A 31 -3.70 -4.28 8.08
C LYS A 31 -2.71 -3.92 9.18
N GLY A 32 -1.59 -3.26 8.87
CA GLY A 32 -0.53 -2.93 9.85
C GLY A 32 0.25 -4.14 10.38
N LYS A 33 0.04 -5.35 9.84
CA LYS A 33 0.76 -6.57 10.26
C LYS A 33 2.21 -6.61 9.78
N LYS A 34 2.53 -5.82 8.75
CA LYS A 34 3.87 -5.74 8.17
C LYS A 34 4.16 -4.30 7.74
N ALA A 35 5.22 -3.72 8.28
CA ALA A 35 5.72 -2.45 7.77
C ALA A 35 6.44 -2.66 6.43
N PRO A 36 6.13 -1.86 5.39
CA PRO A 36 6.91 -1.86 4.16
C PRO A 36 8.32 -1.31 4.40
N SER A 37 9.26 -1.57 3.48
CA SER A 37 10.52 -0.80 3.47
C SER A 37 10.25 0.64 3.05
N VAL A 38 11.10 1.60 3.42
CA VAL A 38 10.93 3.02 3.04
C VAL A 38 10.77 3.18 1.52
N LYS A 39 11.54 2.41 0.74
CA LYS A 39 11.44 2.40 -0.73
C LYS A 39 10.06 1.94 -1.21
N LEU A 40 9.50 0.90 -0.60
CA LEU A 40 8.17 0.40 -0.92
C LEU A 40 7.07 1.35 -0.43
N ALA A 41 7.22 1.91 0.76
CA ALA A 41 6.31 2.89 1.35
C ALA A 41 6.15 4.11 0.42
N LYS A 42 7.26 4.62 -0.13
CA LYS A 42 7.23 5.72 -1.10
C LYS A 42 6.44 5.36 -2.37
N LYS A 43 6.70 4.20 -2.97
CA LYS A 43 5.95 3.74 -4.15
C LYS A 43 4.45 3.59 -3.87
N LEU A 44 4.10 3.02 -2.72
CA LEU A 44 2.69 2.86 -2.32
C LEU A 44 2.03 4.21 -2.03
N ALA A 45 2.77 5.14 -1.42
CA ALA A 45 2.34 6.51 -1.18
C ALA A 45 2.05 7.25 -2.49
N ASP A 46 2.90 7.10 -3.51
CA ASP A 46 2.70 7.72 -4.83
C ASP A 46 1.40 7.21 -5.50
N ILE A 47 1.14 5.89 -5.40
CA ILE A 47 -0.08 5.26 -5.96
C ILE A 47 -1.32 5.68 -5.19
N LEU A 48 -1.24 5.69 -3.86
CA LEU A 48 -2.37 5.95 -2.98
C LEU A 48 -2.58 7.45 -2.72
N GLY A 49 -1.68 8.32 -3.17
CA GLY A 49 -1.73 9.76 -2.92
C GLY A 49 -1.72 10.11 -1.44
N VAL A 50 -0.86 9.45 -0.65
CA VAL A 50 -0.68 9.69 0.80
C VAL A 50 0.78 9.93 1.13
N THR A 51 1.09 10.39 2.33
CA THR A 51 2.49 10.47 2.79
C THR A 51 3.01 9.08 3.15
N TRP A 52 4.24 8.74 2.73
CA TRP A 52 4.84 7.42 2.99
C TRP A 52 5.02 7.09 4.47
N THR A 53 5.02 8.09 5.35
CA THR A 53 5.08 7.90 6.81
C THR A 53 3.79 7.31 7.39
N ALA A 54 2.65 7.45 6.69
CA ALA A 54 1.35 6.92 7.12
C ALA A 54 1.31 5.37 7.18
N PHE A 55 2.36 4.68 6.72
CA PHE A 55 2.53 3.23 6.88
C PHE A 55 3.23 2.83 8.19
N TYR A 56 3.64 3.80 9.01
CA TYR A 56 4.38 3.60 10.27
C TYR A 56 3.70 4.28 11.46
N GLU A 57 2.49 4.78 11.27
CA GLU A 57 1.58 5.29 12.30
C GLU A 57 0.60 4.18 12.71
#